data_AF-A0A1F5B8P1-F1
#
_entry.id   AF-A0A1F5B8P1-F1
#
_cell.length_a   1.000
_cell.length_b   1.000
_cell.length_c   1.000
_cell.angle_alpha   90.00
_cell.angle_beta   90.00
_cell.angle_gamma   90.00
#
_symmetry.space_group_name_H-M   'P 1'
#
loop_
_entity.id
_entity.type
_entity.pdbx_description
1 polymer ?
#
loop_
_entity_poly.entity_id
_entity_poly.type
_entity_poly.pdbx_seq_one_letter_code
_entity_poly.pdbx_strand_id
1 'polypeptide(L)'
;MNAKKVFWLCLGALLAGGLSLAAPAADEVSGVWTADPPKIDGQLDDWANIAWSREKSLGVEYAFRNNDQNLYLALVFKNPKFLSTISQTGIVLYFSPEGKKDKSRGIRFIQRTVTAEELIAVMEKDGKTLTDERKQQLRSKSNYILYDSSMVDDEDKVLGPAVGSGDSLPPVFRLGRSGPDTVYEFRVPLHKSGEHPGGMGVLPGQSLKAGFYWGGMTKEMREAQISRLSSQGVKAEQGGKDFGGESTDGYSESSPRGTSLEAVLRGPKRHGFWTDVMLATAEVK
;
A
#
# COMPACT_ATOMS: atom_id res chain seq x y z
N MET A 1 -54.47 -51.82 36.45
CA MET A 1 -53.93 -52.88 35.57
C MET A 1 -53.41 -52.21 34.31
N ASN A 2 -52.07 -52.26 34.11
CA ASN A 2 -51.31 -52.11 32.87
C ASN A 2 -51.48 -50.84 31.99
N ALA A 3 -50.49 -50.26 31.33
CA ALA A 3 -49.03 -50.24 31.35
C ALA A 3 -48.65 -49.54 30.03
N LYS A 4 -47.81 -48.49 30.08
CA LYS A 4 -46.88 -48.05 29.01
C LYS A 4 -47.57 -47.48 27.73
N LYS A 5 -47.13 -46.40 27.09
CA LYS A 5 -45.77 -46.05 26.67
C LYS A 5 -45.68 -44.54 26.45
N VAL A 6 -44.66 -43.94 27.06
CA VAL A 6 -44.12 -42.63 26.68
C VAL A 6 -43.26 -42.87 25.43
N PHE A 7 -43.48 -42.12 24.35
CA PHE A 7 -42.59 -42.10 23.20
C PHE A 7 -42.00 -40.71 23.05
N TRP A 8 -40.73 -40.60 23.41
CA TRP A 8 -39.86 -39.48 23.11
C TRP A 8 -39.54 -39.48 21.61
N LEU A 9 -39.63 -38.32 20.97
CA LEU A 9 -39.02 -38.09 19.66
C LEU A 9 -38.26 -36.76 19.73
N CYS A 10 -36.99 -36.88 20.16
CA CYS A 10 -35.97 -35.85 19.92
C CYS A 10 -35.60 -35.88 18.43
N LEU A 11 -36.12 -34.93 17.66
CA LEU A 11 -35.60 -34.65 16.34
C LEU A 11 -34.40 -33.69 16.49
N GLY A 12 -33.22 -34.26 16.69
CA GLY A 12 -31.96 -33.53 16.61
C GLY A 12 -31.64 -33.23 15.15
N ALA A 13 -31.86 -31.98 14.72
CA ALA A 13 -31.34 -31.49 13.45
C ALA A 13 -29.83 -31.25 13.60
N LEU A 14 -29.03 -32.23 13.18
CA LEU A 14 -27.59 -32.08 13.00
C LEU A 14 -27.36 -31.23 11.74
N LEU A 15 -27.23 -29.91 11.93
CA LEU A 15 -26.71 -28.99 10.92
C LEU A 15 -25.21 -29.25 10.76
N ALA A 16 -24.87 -30.24 9.93
CA ALA A 16 -23.54 -30.36 9.36
C ALA A 16 -23.36 -29.22 8.35
N GLY A 17 -23.00 -28.04 8.84
CA GLY A 17 -22.52 -26.94 8.02
C GLY A 17 -21.18 -27.36 7.41
N GLY A 18 -21.23 -27.95 6.22
CA GLY A 18 -20.04 -28.18 5.42
C GLY A 18 -19.40 -26.84 5.10
N LEU A 19 -18.26 -26.54 5.72
CA LEU A 19 -17.34 -25.54 5.18
C LEU A 19 -16.90 -26.05 3.81
N SER A 20 -17.52 -25.50 2.76
CA SER A 20 -17.06 -25.70 1.40
C SER A 20 -15.71 -24.98 1.26
N LEU A 21 -14.62 -25.72 1.46
CA LEU A 21 -13.28 -25.28 1.04
C LEU A 21 -13.31 -25.24 -0.48
N ALA A 22 -13.62 -24.08 -1.04
CA ALA A 22 -13.49 -23.85 -2.47
C ALA A 22 -12.02 -24.09 -2.85
N ALA A 23 -11.79 -24.99 -3.81
CA ALA A 23 -10.46 -25.19 -4.36
C ALA A 23 -9.95 -23.85 -4.94
N PRO A 24 -8.67 -23.51 -4.74
CA PRO A 24 -8.13 -22.25 -5.21
C PRO A 24 -8.29 -22.13 -6.74
N ALA A 25 -8.66 -20.95 -7.21
CA ALA A 25 -8.74 -20.69 -8.65
C ALA A 25 -7.33 -20.79 -9.26
N ALA A 26 -7.22 -21.19 -10.53
CA ALA A 26 -5.94 -21.47 -11.19
C ALA A 26 -4.93 -20.30 -11.22
N ASP A 27 -5.39 -19.07 -10.98
CA ASP A 27 -4.57 -17.85 -10.92
C ASP A 27 -4.45 -17.27 -9.50
N GLU A 28 -4.91 -17.99 -8.47
CA GLU A 28 -4.84 -17.56 -7.07
C GLU A 28 -3.45 -17.79 -6.48
N VAL A 29 -2.92 -16.79 -5.77
CA VAL A 29 -1.63 -16.88 -5.09
C VAL A 29 -1.86 -17.48 -3.71
N SER A 30 -1.30 -18.66 -3.48
CA SER A 30 -1.34 -19.29 -2.16
C SER A 30 -0.32 -18.64 -1.23
N GLY A 31 -0.78 -18.14 -0.09
CA GLY A 31 0.08 -17.75 1.02
C GLY A 31 0.75 -18.95 1.66
N VAL A 32 1.80 -18.70 2.44
CA VAL A 32 2.50 -19.73 3.22
C VAL A 32 2.30 -19.47 4.72
N TRP A 33 1.87 -20.49 5.46
CA TRP A 33 1.75 -20.39 6.91
C TRP A 33 3.13 -20.24 7.55
N THR A 34 3.25 -19.38 8.56
CA THR A 34 4.53 -19.16 9.25
C THR A 34 4.31 -19.12 10.76
N ALA A 35 4.95 -20.03 11.49
CA ALA A 35 4.99 -19.99 12.95
C ALA A 35 5.94 -18.89 13.45
N ASP A 36 7.05 -18.72 12.72
CA ASP A 36 8.04 -17.66 12.93
C ASP A 36 7.79 -16.53 11.91
N PRO A 37 7.29 -15.36 12.34
CA PRO A 37 7.09 -14.23 11.45
C PRO A 37 8.37 -13.76 10.74
N PRO A 38 8.32 -13.38 9.45
CA PRO A 38 9.44 -12.72 8.81
C PRO A 38 9.72 -11.39 9.51
N LYS A 39 11.00 -11.05 9.63
CA LYS A 39 11.44 -9.72 10.07
C LYS A 39 11.14 -8.74 8.95
N ILE A 40 10.52 -7.62 9.31
CA ILE A 40 10.25 -6.53 8.37
C ILE A 40 11.46 -5.60 8.42
N ASP A 41 12.48 -5.87 7.62
CA ASP A 41 13.77 -5.17 7.58
C ASP A 41 14.26 -4.81 6.16
N GLY A 42 13.50 -5.19 5.13
CA GLY A 42 13.80 -4.98 3.72
C GLY A 42 14.71 -6.03 3.09
N GLN A 43 14.97 -7.15 3.78
CA GLN A 43 15.83 -8.25 3.29
C GLN A 43 14.99 -9.47 2.91
N LEU A 44 15.51 -10.32 2.02
CA LEU A 44 14.74 -11.46 1.49
C LEU A 44 15.07 -12.80 2.17
N ASP A 45 15.90 -12.80 3.21
CA ASP A 45 16.38 -14.02 3.86
C ASP A 45 15.22 -14.85 4.45
N ASP A 46 14.27 -14.19 5.12
CA ASP A 46 13.07 -14.82 5.68
C ASP A 46 12.04 -15.25 4.62
N TRP A 47 12.29 -14.91 3.35
CA TRP A 47 11.46 -15.24 2.19
C TRP A 47 12.07 -16.35 1.33
N ALA A 48 13.12 -17.03 1.81
CA ALA A 48 13.64 -18.21 1.14
C ALA A 48 12.57 -19.31 0.99
N ASN A 49 12.70 -20.12 -0.07
CA ASN A 49 11.88 -21.29 -0.35
C ASN A 49 10.36 -21.03 -0.53
N ILE A 50 9.96 -19.81 -0.89
CA ILE A 50 8.58 -19.50 -1.28
C ILE A 50 8.42 -19.47 -2.81
N ALA A 51 7.24 -19.86 -3.28
CA ALA A 51 6.85 -19.63 -4.67
C ALA A 51 6.51 -18.14 -4.87
N TRP A 52 7.29 -17.47 -5.71
CA TRP A 52 7.06 -16.07 -6.05
C TRP A 52 6.08 -15.93 -7.21
N SER A 53 5.07 -15.09 -7.03
CA SER A 53 4.21 -14.65 -8.12
C SER A 53 4.81 -13.43 -8.81
N ARG A 54 4.46 -13.23 -10.09
CA ARG A 54 5.05 -12.16 -10.91
C ARG A 54 3.99 -11.38 -11.67
N GLU A 55 3.98 -10.06 -11.47
CA GLU A 55 3.26 -9.11 -12.31
C GLU A 55 4.21 -8.61 -13.41
N LYS A 56 4.21 -9.32 -14.54
CA LYS A 56 5.16 -9.11 -15.64
C LYS A 56 5.08 -7.71 -16.23
N SER A 57 3.88 -7.13 -16.31
CA SER A 57 3.69 -5.81 -16.95
C SER A 57 4.33 -4.68 -16.15
N LEU A 58 4.53 -4.88 -14.85
CA LEU A 58 5.13 -3.94 -13.91
C LEU A 58 6.51 -4.38 -13.41
N GLY A 59 7.05 -5.51 -13.89
CA GLY A 59 8.35 -6.02 -13.45
C GLY A 59 8.43 -6.21 -11.93
N VAL A 60 7.34 -6.69 -11.33
CA VAL A 60 7.21 -6.87 -9.89
C VAL A 60 7.09 -8.36 -9.58
N GLU A 61 7.81 -8.81 -8.56
CA GLU A 61 7.60 -10.10 -7.91
C GLU A 61 7.00 -9.89 -6.54
N TYR A 62 6.14 -10.80 -6.11
CA TYR A 62 5.50 -10.72 -4.81
C TYR A 62 5.20 -12.08 -4.22
N ALA A 63 5.16 -12.14 -2.90
CA ALA A 63 4.85 -13.35 -2.15
C ALA A 63 4.16 -13.00 -0.83
N PHE A 64 3.38 -13.95 -0.31
CA PHE A 64 2.62 -13.78 0.92
C PHE A 64 2.97 -14.86 1.94
N ARG A 65 3.11 -14.46 3.19
CA ARG A 65 3.10 -15.34 4.36
C ARG A 65 2.01 -14.89 5.31
N ASN A 66 1.45 -15.78 6.09
CA ASN A 66 0.53 -15.38 7.15
C ASN A 66 0.67 -16.27 8.38
N ASN A 67 0.26 -15.73 9.52
CA ASN A 67 -0.02 -16.51 10.71
C ASN A 67 -1.47 -16.25 11.14
N ASP A 68 -1.78 -16.50 12.40
CA ASP A 68 -3.08 -16.23 13.02
C ASP A 68 -3.38 -14.74 13.16
N GLN A 69 -2.35 -13.91 13.34
CA GLN A 69 -2.52 -12.48 13.65
C GLN A 69 -2.30 -11.54 12.45
N ASN A 70 -1.40 -11.88 11.53
CA ASN A 70 -0.88 -10.97 10.53
C ASN A 70 -0.73 -11.64 9.16
N LEU A 71 -0.91 -10.81 8.13
CA LEU A 71 -0.42 -11.03 6.79
C LEU A 71 0.92 -10.33 6.63
N TYR A 72 1.86 -11.05 6.02
CA TYR A 72 3.15 -10.55 5.61
C TYR A 72 3.21 -10.57 4.09
N LEU A 73 3.80 -9.53 3.53
CA LEU A 73 3.94 -9.36 2.09
C LEU A 73 5.36 -8.90 1.76
N ALA A 74 5.98 -9.54 0.79
CA ALA A 74 7.17 -9.01 0.12
C ALA A 74 6.81 -8.59 -1.31
N LEU A 75 7.28 -7.40 -1.69
CA LEU A 75 7.10 -6.80 -3.01
C LEU A 75 8.47 -6.39 -3.55
N VAL A 76 8.92 -7.03 -4.62
CA VAL A 76 10.25 -6.87 -5.19
C VAL A 76 10.15 -6.25 -6.58
N PHE A 77 10.64 -5.03 -6.70
CA PHE A 77 10.74 -4.32 -7.97
C PHE A 77 12.01 -4.71 -8.70
N LYS A 78 11.86 -5.45 -9.80
CA LYS A 78 12.95 -5.88 -10.68
C LYS A 78 13.37 -4.83 -11.71
N ASN A 79 12.57 -3.78 -11.87
CA ASN A 79 12.84 -2.73 -12.83
C ASN A 79 12.60 -1.34 -12.24
N PRO A 80 13.64 -0.50 -12.09
CA PRO A 80 13.53 0.80 -11.45
C PRO A 80 12.63 1.78 -12.23
N LYS A 81 12.33 1.53 -13.51
CA LYS A 81 11.41 2.38 -14.30
C LYS A 81 10.00 2.44 -13.71
N PHE A 82 9.61 1.44 -12.93
CA PHE A 82 8.30 1.38 -12.28
C PHE A 82 8.30 1.96 -10.86
N LEU A 83 9.45 2.42 -10.35
CA LEU A 83 9.52 3.08 -9.05
C LEU A 83 9.00 4.53 -9.09
N SER A 84 8.72 5.11 -10.27
CA SER A 84 7.97 6.37 -10.47
C SER A 84 8.14 7.40 -9.34
N THR A 85 7.05 7.92 -8.78
CA THR A 85 7.00 8.81 -7.61
C THR A 85 6.78 8.06 -6.30
N ILE A 86 7.18 6.79 -6.19
CA ILE A 86 6.87 5.94 -5.02
C ILE A 86 7.43 6.49 -3.71
N SER A 87 8.58 7.17 -3.76
CA SER A 87 9.18 7.83 -2.60
C SER A 87 8.36 9.03 -2.10
N GLN A 88 7.52 9.62 -2.95
CA GLN A 88 6.67 10.77 -2.63
C GLN A 88 5.22 10.36 -2.35
N THR A 89 4.75 9.27 -2.97
CA THR A 89 3.36 8.82 -2.93
C THR A 89 3.14 7.63 -1.99
N GLY A 90 4.20 6.88 -1.69
CA GLY A 90 4.12 5.62 -0.97
C GLY A 90 3.50 4.49 -1.80
N ILE A 91 3.16 3.41 -1.11
CA ILE A 91 2.39 2.28 -1.63
C ILE A 91 1.08 2.22 -0.85
N VAL A 92 -0.04 2.10 -1.55
CA VAL A 92 -1.35 1.84 -0.96
C VAL A 92 -1.72 0.38 -1.21
N LEU A 93 -1.98 -0.33 -0.12
CA LEU A 93 -2.51 -1.69 -0.13
C LEU A 93 -4.01 -1.65 0.17
N TYR A 94 -4.81 -2.27 -0.70
CA TYR A 94 -6.23 -2.49 -0.48
C TYR A 94 -6.48 -3.98 -0.30
N PHE A 95 -7.37 -4.33 0.62
CA PHE A 95 -7.73 -5.71 0.91
C PHE A 95 -9.24 -5.85 0.93
N SER A 96 -9.76 -6.83 0.19
CA SER A 96 -11.19 -7.07 0.10
C SER A 96 -11.51 -8.56 0.33
N PRO A 97 -12.23 -8.90 1.41
CA PRO A 97 -12.65 -10.28 1.68
C PRO A 97 -13.78 -10.77 0.77
N GLU A 98 -14.52 -9.87 0.12
CA GLU A 98 -15.77 -10.20 -0.60
C GLU A 98 -15.55 -10.68 -2.06
N GLY A 99 -14.32 -11.06 -2.41
CA GLY A 99 -13.99 -11.54 -3.76
C GLY A 99 -14.17 -10.48 -4.87
N LYS A 100 -14.43 -9.22 -4.52
CA LYS A 100 -14.52 -8.09 -5.45
C LYS A 100 -13.43 -7.07 -5.17
N LYS A 101 -12.96 -6.40 -6.21
CA LYS A 101 -11.99 -5.30 -6.07
C LYS A 101 -12.71 -4.14 -5.38
N ASP A 102 -12.25 -3.79 -4.18
CA ASP A 102 -12.80 -2.68 -3.41
C ASP A 102 -11.66 -1.77 -2.94
N LYS A 103 -11.84 -0.47 -3.12
CA LYS A 103 -10.89 0.58 -2.71
C LYS A 103 -11.44 1.50 -1.61
N SER A 104 -12.60 1.18 -1.05
CA SER A 104 -13.23 1.96 0.02
C SER A 104 -12.29 2.23 1.20
N ARG A 105 -11.33 1.34 1.43
CA ARG A 105 -10.39 1.43 2.55
C ARG A 105 -9.06 0.75 2.22
N GLY A 106 -8.00 1.56 2.14
CA GLY A 106 -6.62 1.11 1.96
C GLY A 106 -5.71 1.52 3.10
N ILE A 107 -4.50 0.97 3.11
CA ILE A 107 -3.41 1.36 4.01
C ILE A 107 -2.29 1.91 3.14
N ARG A 108 -1.97 3.19 3.32
CA ARG A 108 -0.82 3.84 2.69
C ARG A 108 0.41 3.66 3.58
N PHE A 109 1.46 3.14 2.98
CA PHE A 109 2.80 3.02 3.55
C PHE A 109 3.73 4.01 2.85
N ILE A 110 4.30 4.95 3.59
CA ILE A 110 5.16 5.99 3.01
C ILE A 110 6.38 6.25 3.89
N GLN A 111 7.53 6.43 3.24
CA GLN A 111 8.75 6.84 3.89
C GLN A 111 8.82 8.36 3.89
N ARG A 112 8.99 8.96 5.06
CA ARG A 112 9.13 10.41 5.21
C ARG A 112 10.46 10.76 5.84
N THR A 113 11.11 11.78 5.29
CA THR A 113 12.22 12.44 5.94
C THR A 113 11.65 13.50 6.87
N VAL A 114 11.99 13.43 8.15
CA VAL A 114 11.52 14.36 9.18
C VAL A 114 12.69 14.97 9.92
N THR A 115 12.47 16.16 10.47
CA THR A 115 13.41 16.83 11.36
C THR A 115 13.45 16.17 12.74
N ALA A 116 14.45 16.54 13.54
CA ALA A 116 14.54 16.09 14.93
C ALA A 116 13.31 16.50 15.76
N GLU A 117 12.80 17.73 15.59
CA GLU A 117 11.62 18.19 16.35
C GLU A 117 10.36 17.43 15.99
N GLU A 118 10.14 17.15 14.70
CA GLU A 118 9.01 16.33 14.26
C GLU A 118 9.10 14.91 14.82
N LEU A 119 10.29 14.30 14.81
CA LEU A 119 10.50 12.98 15.40
C LEU A 119 10.22 12.98 16.91
N ILE A 120 10.72 14.00 17.64
CA ILE A 120 10.46 14.14 19.08
C ILE A 120 8.95 14.25 19.33
N ALA A 121 8.25 15.10 18.58
CA ALA A 121 6.80 15.27 18.71
C ALA A 121 6.03 13.97 18.46
N VAL A 122 6.42 13.18 17.46
CA VAL A 122 5.82 11.86 17.20
C VAL A 122 6.09 10.91 18.37
N MET A 123 7.33 10.81 18.85
CA MET A 123 7.69 9.92 19.95
C MET A 123 6.96 10.28 21.26
N GLU A 124 6.82 11.57 21.56
CA GLU A 124 6.10 12.06 22.74
C GLU A 124 4.59 11.82 22.62
N LYS A 125 4.01 11.99 21.43
CA LYS A 125 2.61 11.66 21.15
C LYS A 125 2.32 10.18 21.36
N ASP A 126 3.28 9.31 21.03
CA ASP A 126 3.21 7.87 21.27
C ASP A 126 3.46 7.48 22.75
N GLY A 127 3.51 8.46 23.66
CA GLY A 127 3.67 8.24 25.09
C GLY A 127 5.09 7.94 25.55
N LYS A 128 6.10 8.08 24.68
CA LYS A 128 7.51 7.91 25.09
C LYS A 128 8.01 9.22 25.72
N THR A 129 8.18 9.23 27.04
CA THR A 129 8.88 10.34 27.70
C THR A 129 10.35 10.32 27.30
N LEU A 130 10.78 11.33 26.55
CA LEU A 130 12.19 11.49 26.14
C LEU A 130 12.93 12.37 27.14
N THR A 131 14.08 11.91 27.63
CA THR A 131 15.00 12.74 28.42
C THR A 131 15.59 13.86 27.58
N ASP A 132 16.00 14.97 28.22
CA ASP A 132 16.60 16.10 27.51
C ASP A 132 17.89 15.72 26.77
N GLU A 133 18.70 14.85 27.37
CA GLU A 133 19.89 14.27 26.73
C GLU A 133 19.52 13.51 25.45
N ARG A 134 18.43 12.73 25.50
CA ARG A 134 17.96 11.99 24.32
C ARG A 134 17.44 12.94 23.24
N LYS A 135 16.71 14.00 23.62
CA LYS A 135 16.26 15.04 22.68
C LYS A 135 17.46 15.75 22.04
N GLN A 136 18.51 16.05 22.81
CA GLN A 136 19.72 16.67 22.27
C GLN A 136 20.49 15.74 21.34
N GLN A 137 20.58 14.44 21.66
CA GLN A 137 21.09 13.43 20.74
C GLN A 137 20.28 13.37 19.45
N LEU A 138 18.95 13.48 19.52
CA LEU A 138 18.11 13.51 18.33
C LEU A 138 18.37 14.78 17.49
N ARG A 139 18.54 15.93 18.13
CA ARG A 139 18.88 17.19 17.45
C ARG A 139 20.26 17.20 16.79
N SER A 140 21.15 16.26 17.14
CA SER A 140 22.47 16.16 16.54
C SER A 140 22.46 15.67 15.09
N LYS A 141 21.38 15.04 14.63
CA LYS A 141 21.21 14.65 13.22
C LYS A 141 20.26 15.61 12.52
N SER A 142 20.58 15.94 11.27
CA SER A 142 19.78 16.87 10.47
C SER A 142 18.40 16.32 10.13
N ASN A 143 18.31 15.01 9.86
CA ASN A 143 17.08 14.36 9.44
C ASN A 143 17.01 12.90 9.91
N TYR A 144 15.78 12.42 10.01
CA TYR A 144 15.42 11.05 10.34
C TYR A 144 14.48 10.48 9.28
N ILE A 145 14.54 9.16 9.12
CA ILE A 145 13.59 8.43 8.28
C ILE A 145 12.51 7.85 9.18
N LEU A 146 11.27 8.26 8.92
CA LEU A 146 10.08 7.65 9.50
C LEU A 146 9.37 6.81 8.45
N TYR A 147 8.92 5.62 8.88
CA TYR A 147 8.07 4.74 8.11
C TYR A 147 6.65 4.89 8.67
N ASP A 148 5.79 5.54 7.91
CA ASP A 148 4.45 5.89 8.33
C ASP A 148 3.42 4.98 7.64
N SER A 149 2.31 4.72 8.34
CA SER A 149 1.18 3.95 7.86
C SER A 149 -0.12 4.66 8.20
N SER A 150 -0.92 4.98 7.18
CA SER A 150 -2.18 5.71 7.32
C SER A 150 -3.31 5.03 6.57
N MET A 151 -4.52 5.10 7.11
CA MET A 151 -5.74 4.66 6.43
C MET A 151 -6.11 5.67 5.35
N VAL A 152 -6.51 5.19 4.17
CA VAL A 152 -6.95 6.02 3.05
C VAL A 152 -8.23 5.49 2.41
N ASP A 153 -8.97 6.35 1.72
CA ASP A 153 -10.07 5.95 0.81
C ASP A 153 -9.58 5.78 -0.64
N ASP A 154 -10.52 5.58 -1.56
CA ASP A 154 -10.28 5.36 -2.99
C ASP A 154 -9.74 6.61 -3.72
N GLU A 155 -9.96 7.78 -3.16
CA GLU A 155 -9.43 9.07 -3.60
C GLU A 155 -8.08 9.42 -2.95
N ASP A 156 -7.44 8.47 -2.28
CA ASP A 156 -6.15 8.66 -1.62
C ASP A 156 -6.18 9.67 -0.44
N LYS A 157 -7.37 10.00 0.08
CA LYS A 157 -7.55 10.89 1.22
C LYS A 157 -7.27 10.15 2.52
N VAL A 158 -6.48 10.77 3.40
CA VAL A 158 -6.14 10.19 4.71
C VAL A 158 -7.36 10.23 5.64
N LEU A 159 -7.75 9.05 6.10
CA LEU A 159 -8.85 8.84 7.06
C LEU A 159 -8.35 8.87 8.52
N GLY A 160 -7.06 8.62 8.73
CA GLY A 160 -6.41 8.62 10.04
C GLY A 160 -5.17 7.71 10.07
N PRO A 161 -4.45 7.64 11.20
CA PRO A 161 -3.32 6.73 11.34
C PRO A 161 -3.78 5.27 11.29
N ALA A 162 -2.99 4.40 10.67
CA ALA A 162 -3.21 2.97 10.72
C ALA A 162 -2.59 2.43 12.01
N VAL A 163 -3.36 2.52 13.11
CA VAL A 163 -2.92 2.08 14.43
C VAL A 163 -3.26 0.60 14.65
N GLY A 164 -2.41 -0.08 15.42
CA GLY A 164 -2.78 -1.29 16.13
C GLY A 164 -3.54 -0.92 17.41
N SER A 165 -4.18 -1.87 18.06
CA SER A 165 -4.66 -1.68 19.43
C SER A 165 -4.62 -2.99 20.20
N GLY A 166 -4.72 -2.93 21.53
CA GLY A 166 -4.57 -4.11 22.39
C GLY A 166 -3.30 -4.90 22.04
N ASP A 167 -3.49 -6.19 21.75
CA ASP A 167 -2.42 -7.12 21.37
C ASP A 167 -2.07 -7.10 19.86
N SER A 168 -2.84 -6.36 19.05
CA SER A 168 -2.61 -6.25 17.61
C SER A 168 -1.58 -5.18 17.31
N LEU A 169 -0.46 -5.59 16.72
CA LEU A 169 0.61 -4.67 16.30
C LEU A 169 0.13 -3.79 15.13
N PRO A 170 0.59 -2.53 15.02
CA PRO A 170 0.24 -1.69 13.88
C PRO A 170 0.80 -2.27 12.57
N PRO A 171 0.17 -1.93 11.42
CA PRO A 171 0.79 -2.10 10.13
C PRO A 171 2.18 -1.46 10.10
N VAL A 172 3.14 -2.16 9.51
CA VAL A 172 4.51 -1.64 9.38
C VAL A 172 5.06 -2.06 8.03
N PHE A 173 5.98 -1.27 7.53
CA PHE A 173 6.75 -1.63 6.36
C PHE A 173 8.21 -1.23 6.50
N ARG A 174 9.08 -1.90 5.74
CA ARG A 174 10.46 -1.48 5.49
C ARG A 174 10.77 -1.61 4.02
N LEU A 175 11.81 -0.90 3.62
CA LEU A 175 12.37 -1.00 2.29
C LEU A 175 13.86 -1.30 2.38
N GLY A 176 14.34 -2.11 1.45
CA GLY A 176 15.72 -2.51 1.34
C GLY A 176 16.13 -2.74 -0.11
N ARG A 177 17.30 -3.33 -0.27
CA ARG A 177 17.89 -3.67 -1.57
C ARG A 177 18.37 -5.11 -1.55
N SER A 178 18.13 -5.82 -2.64
CA SER A 178 18.68 -7.14 -2.90
C SER A 178 19.33 -7.11 -4.29
N GLY A 179 20.64 -6.88 -4.32
CA GLY A 179 21.35 -6.58 -5.57
C GLY A 179 20.77 -5.33 -6.26
N PRO A 180 20.36 -5.40 -7.54
CA PRO A 180 19.74 -4.26 -8.24
C PRO A 180 18.29 -3.99 -7.82
N ASP A 181 17.64 -4.96 -7.17
CA ASP A 181 16.21 -4.94 -6.91
C ASP A 181 15.87 -4.09 -5.68
N THR A 182 14.69 -3.46 -5.70
CA THR A 182 14.15 -2.75 -4.54
C THR A 182 13.11 -3.63 -3.86
N VAL A 183 13.28 -3.86 -2.57
CA VAL A 183 12.43 -4.74 -1.77
C VAL A 183 11.58 -3.89 -0.85
N TYR A 184 10.28 -4.16 -0.80
CA TYR A 184 9.38 -3.66 0.22
C TYR A 184 8.79 -4.83 0.97
N GLU A 185 8.80 -4.75 2.29
CA GLU A 185 8.19 -5.75 3.16
C GLU A 185 7.13 -5.10 4.02
N PHE A 186 6.03 -5.81 4.24
CA PHE A 186 4.89 -5.32 4.98
C PHE A 186 4.44 -6.35 5.99
N ARG A 187 3.96 -5.86 7.13
CA ARG A 187 3.08 -6.61 8.04
C ARG A 187 1.76 -5.85 8.14
N VAL A 188 0.66 -6.56 7.96
CA VAL A 188 -0.70 -6.04 8.05
C VAL A 188 -1.52 -6.94 8.98
N PRO A 189 -2.20 -6.42 10.01
CA PRO A 189 -3.05 -7.22 10.87
C PRO A 189 -4.22 -7.88 10.12
N LEU A 190 -4.52 -9.13 10.44
CA LEU A 190 -5.68 -9.85 9.91
C LEU A 190 -6.98 -9.39 10.58
N HIS A 191 -6.98 -9.27 11.92
CA HIS A 191 -8.17 -8.93 12.69
C HIS A 191 -8.55 -7.45 12.55
N LYS A 192 -9.80 -7.20 12.16
CA LYS A 192 -10.42 -5.87 12.11
C LYS A 192 -11.37 -5.71 13.29
N SER A 193 -11.23 -4.61 14.03
CA SER A 193 -12.18 -4.21 15.07
C SER A 193 -12.37 -2.69 15.02
N GLY A 194 -13.35 -2.16 15.77
CA GLY A 194 -13.49 -0.71 15.95
C GLY A 194 -12.24 -0.06 16.54
N GLU A 195 -11.45 -0.84 17.29
CA GLU A 195 -10.17 -0.42 17.86
C GLU A 195 -8.97 -0.74 16.93
N HIS A 196 -9.10 -1.69 15.99
CA HIS A 196 -8.09 -2.05 14.99
C HIS A 196 -8.53 -1.64 13.56
N PRO A 197 -8.52 -0.34 13.22
CA PRO A 197 -8.91 0.08 11.89
C PRO A 197 -7.94 -0.40 10.79
N GLY A 198 -6.71 -0.77 11.14
CA GLY A 198 -5.73 -1.31 10.19
C GLY A 198 -5.95 -2.77 9.78
N GLY A 199 -6.89 -3.48 10.40
CA GLY A 199 -7.17 -4.88 10.13
C GLY A 199 -7.99 -5.13 8.86
N MET A 200 -7.75 -6.28 8.22
CA MET A 200 -8.46 -6.69 7.00
C MET A 200 -9.82 -7.35 7.25
N GLY A 201 -10.02 -7.96 8.42
CA GLY A 201 -11.27 -8.65 8.78
C GLY A 201 -11.39 -10.04 8.15
N VAL A 202 -10.25 -10.71 7.96
CA VAL A 202 -10.15 -12.06 7.37
C VAL A 202 -9.51 -13.01 8.39
N LEU A 203 -9.80 -14.30 8.23
CA LEU A 203 -9.21 -15.38 9.01
C LEU A 203 -8.29 -16.25 8.12
N PRO A 204 -7.31 -16.96 8.73
CA PRO A 204 -6.58 -18.01 8.04
C PRO A 204 -7.50 -18.98 7.29
N GLY A 205 -7.10 -19.42 6.09
CA GLY A 205 -7.91 -20.29 5.23
C GLY A 205 -8.96 -19.59 4.38
N GLN A 206 -9.10 -18.26 4.48
CA GLN A 206 -10.00 -17.47 3.64
C GLN A 206 -9.25 -16.85 2.46
N SER A 207 -9.96 -16.71 1.32
CA SER A 207 -9.48 -15.92 0.19
C SER A 207 -9.73 -14.43 0.40
N LEU A 208 -8.86 -13.60 -0.16
CA LEU A 208 -9.04 -12.16 -0.27
C LEU A 208 -8.47 -11.64 -1.60
N LYS A 209 -8.93 -10.46 -2.02
CA LYS A 209 -8.28 -9.69 -3.09
C LYS A 209 -7.32 -8.67 -2.50
N ALA A 210 -6.07 -8.68 -2.95
CA ALA A 210 -5.05 -7.70 -2.59
C ALA A 210 -4.77 -6.76 -3.77
N GLY A 211 -4.92 -5.46 -3.55
CA GLY A 211 -4.72 -4.40 -4.52
C GLY A 211 -3.50 -3.56 -4.18
N PHE A 212 -2.62 -3.35 -5.14
CA PHE A 212 -1.35 -2.65 -4.96
C PHE A 212 -1.35 -1.39 -5.81
N TYR A 213 -1.08 -0.24 -5.22
CA TYR A 213 -1.05 1.03 -5.95
C TYR A 213 0.10 1.92 -5.51
N TRP A 214 0.79 2.53 -6.47
CA TRP A 214 1.88 3.46 -6.19
C TRP A 214 2.12 4.42 -7.36
N GLY A 215 2.90 5.46 -7.12
CA GLY A 215 3.22 6.46 -8.12
C GLY A 215 2.03 7.34 -8.48
N GLY A 216 2.17 8.09 -9.57
CA GLY A 216 1.17 9.08 -9.98
C GLY A 216 1.52 10.50 -9.52
N MET A 217 0.61 11.43 -9.81
CA MET A 217 0.67 12.79 -9.26
C MET A 217 -0.09 12.86 -7.94
N THR A 218 0.50 13.47 -6.93
CA THR A 218 -0.25 13.93 -5.76
C THR A 218 -1.13 15.12 -6.14
N LYS A 219 -2.08 15.47 -5.26
CA LYS A 219 -2.92 16.65 -5.43
C LYS A 219 -2.07 17.92 -5.49
N GLU A 220 -1.09 18.03 -4.59
CA GLU A 220 -0.15 19.15 -4.50
C GLU A 220 0.72 19.26 -5.76
N MET A 221 1.18 18.13 -6.30
CA MET A 221 1.93 18.11 -7.57
C MET A 221 1.05 18.61 -8.72
N ARG A 222 -0.21 18.17 -8.78
CA ARG A 222 -1.16 18.59 -9.81
C ARG A 222 -1.46 20.08 -9.72
N GLU A 223 -1.69 20.60 -8.52
CA GLU A 223 -1.94 22.02 -8.26
C GLU A 223 -0.72 22.88 -8.62
N ALA A 224 0.48 22.46 -8.18
CA ALA A 224 1.72 23.15 -8.52
C ALA A 224 1.97 23.18 -10.04
N GLN A 225 1.61 22.11 -10.74
CA GLN A 225 1.72 22.05 -12.20
C GLN A 225 0.71 22.97 -12.90
N ILE A 226 -0.55 23.00 -12.45
CA ILE A 226 -1.57 23.93 -12.97
C ILE A 226 -1.13 25.39 -12.74
N SER A 227 -0.60 25.71 -11.55
CA SER A 227 -0.09 27.05 -11.22
C SER A 227 1.10 27.47 -12.11
N ARG A 228 1.99 26.53 -12.46
CA ARG A 228 3.07 26.79 -13.42
C ARG A 228 2.54 27.08 -14.83
N LEU A 229 1.50 26.38 -15.27
CA LEU A 229 0.90 26.60 -16.58
C LEU A 229 0.18 27.94 -16.66
N SER A 230 -0.57 28.32 -15.62
CA SER A 230 -1.26 29.61 -15.59
C SER A 230 -0.27 30.79 -15.60
N SER A 231 0.81 30.70 -14.83
CA SER A 231 1.84 31.75 -14.79
C SER A 231 2.67 31.86 -16.08
N GLN A 232 2.81 30.78 -16.85
CA GLN A 232 3.44 30.80 -18.18
C GLN A 232 2.50 31.31 -19.28
N GLY A 233 1.21 31.00 -19.21
CA GLY A 233 0.19 31.52 -20.14
C GLY A 233 0.03 33.04 -20.08
N VAL A 234 0.04 33.63 -18.87
CA VAL A 234 -0.06 35.09 -18.69
C VAL A 234 1.16 35.84 -19.25
N LYS A 235 2.36 35.24 -19.22
CA LYS A 235 3.56 35.84 -19.81
C LYS A 235 3.55 35.84 -21.34
N ALA A 236 2.88 34.89 -21.98
CA ALA A 236 2.75 34.85 -23.44
C ALA A 236 1.77 35.92 -23.96
N GLU A 237 0.71 36.25 -23.22
CA GLU A 237 -0.24 37.32 -23.59
C GLU A 237 0.33 38.74 -23.41
N GLN A 238 1.26 38.96 -22.48
CA GLN A 238 1.88 40.27 -22.29
C GLN A 238 3.09 40.55 -23.21
N GLY A 239 3.67 39.52 -23.84
CA GLY A 239 4.77 39.68 -24.80
C GLY A 239 4.35 39.92 -26.26
N GLY A 240 3.05 39.82 -26.58
CA GLY A 240 2.53 39.85 -27.96
C GLY A 240 2.03 41.22 -28.45
N LYS A 241 2.29 42.32 -27.74
CA LYS A 241 1.71 43.64 -28.04
C LYS A 241 2.67 44.70 -28.58
N ASP A 242 3.87 44.33 -29.00
CA ASP A 242 4.78 45.25 -29.68
C ASP A 242 5.55 44.52 -30.79
N PHE A 243 4.96 44.44 -32.00
CA PHE A 243 5.71 44.41 -33.26
C PHE A 243 4.76 44.80 -34.39
N GLY A 244 4.59 46.11 -34.58
CA GLY A 244 4.18 46.66 -35.86
C GLY A 244 5.35 46.49 -36.84
N GLY A 245 5.11 45.82 -37.96
CA GLY A 245 6.16 45.56 -38.94
C GLY A 245 5.68 44.67 -40.08
N GLU A 246 5.06 45.30 -41.06
CA GLU A 246 5.21 45.10 -42.50
C GLU A 246 5.66 43.74 -43.04
N SER A 247 4.80 43.18 -43.90
CA SER A 247 4.98 41.95 -44.67
C SER A 247 6.32 41.85 -45.38
N THR A 248 7.02 40.73 -45.24
CA THR A 248 8.02 40.29 -46.21
C THR A 248 8.08 38.76 -46.24
N ASP A 249 7.89 38.20 -47.44
CA ASP A 249 8.07 36.79 -47.73
C ASP A 249 9.50 36.33 -47.43
N GLY A 250 9.67 35.20 -46.73
CA GLY A 250 10.99 34.63 -46.50
C GLY A 250 11.00 33.44 -45.53
N TYR A 251 11.63 32.34 -45.97
CA TYR A 251 11.91 31.11 -45.23
C TYR A 251 12.46 31.31 -43.80
N SER A 252 11.85 30.67 -42.80
CA SER A 252 12.54 30.01 -41.66
C SER A 252 11.57 28.99 -41.03
N GLU A 253 11.89 27.69 -41.06
CA GLU A 253 12.71 26.98 -40.07
C GLU A 253 12.06 26.89 -38.68
N SER A 254 11.61 25.68 -38.35
CA SER A 254 11.37 25.19 -36.98
C SER A 254 10.44 26.01 -36.08
N SER A 255 9.13 25.90 -36.28
CA SER A 255 8.22 25.97 -35.12
C SER A 255 8.51 24.77 -34.20
N PRO A 256 8.89 24.97 -32.92
CA PRO A 256 8.93 23.86 -31.98
C PRO A 256 7.53 23.30 -31.90
N ARG A 257 7.38 22.05 -32.33
CA ARG A 257 6.17 21.23 -32.19
C ARG A 257 5.51 21.56 -30.85
N GLY A 258 4.29 22.08 -30.91
CA GLY A 258 3.46 22.29 -29.75
C GLY A 258 3.44 21.01 -28.93
N THR A 259 4.10 21.04 -27.78
CA THR A 259 3.79 20.13 -26.68
C THR A 259 2.33 20.36 -26.39
N SER A 260 1.46 19.46 -26.85
CA SER A 260 0.04 19.57 -26.59
C SER A 260 -0.16 19.73 -25.08
N LEU A 261 -1.12 20.57 -24.69
CA LEU A 261 -1.49 20.75 -23.28
C LEU A 261 -1.65 19.39 -22.57
N GLU A 262 -2.11 18.38 -23.31
CA GLU A 262 -2.26 16.99 -22.93
C GLU A 262 -0.93 16.26 -22.61
N ALA A 263 0.13 16.48 -23.39
CA ALA A 263 1.46 15.95 -23.10
C ALA A 263 2.09 16.62 -21.88
N VAL A 264 1.83 17.92 -21.69
CA VAL A 264 2.29 18.67 -20.51
C VAL A 264 1.51 18.23 -19.26
N LEU A 265 0.24 17.87 -19.37
CA LEU A 265 -0.59 17.34 -18.28
C LEU A 265 -0.33 15.86 -17.95
N ARG A 266 0.42 15.13 -18.79
CA ARG A 266 0.85 13.75 -18.50
C ARG A 266 1.95 13.76 -17.44
N GLY A 267 1.54 13.88 -16.18
CA GLY A 267 2.41 13.67 -15.04
C GLY A 267 2.87 12.21 -14.90
N PRO A 268 3.61 11.89 -13.83
CA PRO A 268 4.07 10.53 -13.53
C PRO A 268 2.92 9.53 -13.58
N LYS A 269 3.18 8.35 -14.14
CA LYS A 269 2.18 7.29 -14.23
C LYS A 269 1.92 6.71 -12.83
N ARG A 270 0.63 6.49 -12.53
CA ARG A 270 0.20 5.64 -11.42
C ARG A 270 0.23 4.20 -11.89
N HIS A 271 0.79 3.33 -11.06
CA HIS A 271 0.86 1.91 -11.28
C HIS A 271 -0.06 1.19 -10.30
N GLY A 272 -0.53 0.02 -10.69
CA GLY A 272 -1.19 -0.87 -9.77
C GLY A 272 -1.75 -2.12 -10.42
N PHE A 273 -1.98 -3.13 -9.59
CA PHE A 273 -2.53 -4.42 -9.99
C PHE A 273 -3.33 -5.01 -8.83
N TRP A 274 -4.09 -6.06 -9.14
CA TRP A 274 -4.83 -6.85 -8.16
C TRP A 274 -4.43 -8.30 -8.28
N THR A 275 -4.46 -9.02 -7.17
CA THR A 275 -4.25 -10.47 -7.14
C THR A 275 -5.23 -11.11 -6.16
N ASP A 276 -5.57 -12.37 -6.42
CA ASP A 276 -6.33 -13.22 -5.51
C ASP A 276 -5.34 -13.93 -4.59
N VAL A 277 -5.61 -13.92 -3.29
CA VAL A 277 -4.74 -14.46 -2.25
C VAL A 277 -5.52 -15.45 -1.40
N MET A 278 -5.07 -16.70 -1.36
CA MET A 278 -5.56 -17.68 -0.40
C MET A 278 -4.67 -17.64 0.85
N LEU A 279 -5.25 -17.31 2.01
CA LEU A 279 -4.50 -17.36 3.27
C LEU A 279 -4.28 -18.80 3.71
N ALA A 280 -3.06 -19.14 4.11
CA ALA A 280 -2.74 -20.46 4.63
C ALA A 280 -3.38 -20.68 6.00
N THR A 281 -3.68 -21.93 6.34
CA THR A 281 -4.05 -22.34 7.70
C THR A 281 -2.84 -22.94 8.41
N ALA A 282 -2.86 -22.94 9.75
CA ALA A 282 -1.91 -23.73 10.51
C ALA A 282 -2.01 -25.20 10.07
N GLU A 283 -0.87 -25.83 9.77
CA GLU A 283 -0.86 -27.28 9.63
C GLU A 283 -1.23 -27.90 10.98
N VAL A 284 -2.37 -28.59 11.02
CA VAL A 284 -2.72 -29.46 12.13
C VAL A 284 -1.80 -30.67 12.02
N LYS A 285 -0.78 -30.73 12.88
CA LYS A 285 0.05 -31.93 13.04
C LYS A 285 -0.74 -33.06 13.68
#